data_AF-A0A1F9D0A0-F1
#
_entry.id   AF-A0A1F9D0A0-F1
#
_cell.length_a   1.000
_cell.length_b   1.000
_cell.length_c   1.000
_cell.angle_alpha   90.00
_cell.angle_beta   90.00
_cell.angle_gamma   90.00
#
_symmetry.space_group_name_H-M   'P 1'
#
loop_
_entity.id
_entity.type
_entity.pdbx_description
1 polymer ?
#
loop_
_entity_poly.entity_id
_entity_poly.type
_entity_poly.pdbx_seq_one_letter_code
_entity_poly.pdbx_strand_id
1 'polypeptide(L)'
;MKAIKSWTVSEELWKRVEPLIPKHKRLKAKKYLRRAGGGRKSMDPRKVFGGIIYVLRTGCQWKALPKEVYGSPSSIHKYFLEWKRKKVFVRLWRKGLAEYDEVEGIAWRWQSIDGSMVKAPLALETVGPNPTDRGKKWDQAKPFGRREWNPAVISRRRSPET
;
A
#
# COMPACT_ATOMS: atom_id res chain seq x y z
N MET A 1 18.21 -12.68 -17.16
CA MET A 1 17.02 -11.80 -17.17
C MET A 1 17.38 -10.45 -16.57
N LYS A 2 17.02 -9.33 -17.21
CA LYS A 2 17.38 -7.98 -16.73
C LYS A 2 16.58 -7.68 -15.45
N ALA A 3 17.28 -7.33 -14.36
CA ALA A 3 16.62 -6.99 -13.10
C ALA A 3 15.67 -5.80 -13.30
N ILE A 4 14.37 -6.05 -13.17
CA ILE A 4 13.35 -5.01 -13.21
C ILE A 4 13.52 -4.18 -11.94
N LYS A 5 13.76 -2.87 -12.07
CA LYS A 5 13.77 -1.96 -10.93
C LYS A 5 12.45 -2.12 -10.18
N SER A 6 12.47 -2.25 -8.86
CA SER A 6 11.28 -2.58 -8.04
C SER A 6 10.08 -1.61 -8.21
N TRP A 7 10.30 -0.43 -8.78
CA TRP A 7 9.25 0.58 -9.07
C TRP A 7 8.75 0.58 -10.52
N THR A 8 9.27 -0.30 -11.39
CA THR A 8 8.83 -0.42 -12.77
C THR A 8 7.72 -1.46 -12.89
N VAL A 9 6.62 -1.10 -13.55
CA VAL A 9 5.49 -2.00 -13.77
C VAL A 9 5.79 -2.94 -14.93
N SER A 10 6.04 -4.21 -14.62
CA SER A 10 6.21 -5.27 -15.63
C SER A 10 4.93 -5.48 -16.44
N GLU A 11 5.07 -6.04 -17.65
CA GLU A 11 3.91 -6.41 -18.49
C GLU A 11 2.99 -7.40 -17.77
N GLU A 12 3.57 -8.37 -17.06
CA GLU A 12 2.84 -9.40 -16.32
C GLU A 12 1.98 -8.80 -15.20
N LEU A 13 2.58 -7.91 -14.40
CA LEU A 13 1.86 -7.19 -13.36
C LEU A 13 0.76 -6.31 -13.97
N TRP A 14 1.06 -5.63 -15.08
CA TRP A 14 0.09 -4.79 -15.76
C TRP A 14 -1.13 -5.60 -16.24
N LYS A 15 -0.91 -6.76 -16.87
CA LYS A 15 -2.00 -7.65 -17.33
C LYS A 15 -2.94 -8.06 -16.20
N ARG A 16 -2.43 -8.22 -14.97
CA ARG A 16 -3.23 -8.54 -13.79
C ARG A 16 -4.01 -7.34 -13.24
N VAL A 17 -3.42 -6.15 -13.33
CA VAL A 17 -3.98 -4.89 -12.81
C VAL A 17 -5.00 -4.28 -13.76
N GLU A 18 -4.75 -4.30 -15.07
CA GLU A 18 -5.57 -3.65 -16.09
C GLU A 18 -7.07 -3.97 -15.97
N PRO A 19 -7.50 -5.24 -15.78
CA PRO A 19 -8.92 -5.57 -15.64
C PRO A 19 -9.58 -4.99 -14.39
N LEU A 20 -8.80 -4.65 -13.36
CA LEU A 20 -9.30 -4.04 -12.13
C LEU A 20 -9.60 -2.55 -12.29
N ILE A 21 -9.06 -1.92 -13.34
CA ILE A 21 -9.18 -0.48 -13.57
C ILE A 21 -10.56 -0.16 -14.15
N PRO A 22 -11.33 0.73 -13.51
CA PRO A 22 -12.64 1.12 -13.97
C PRO A 22 -12.55 1.86 -15.31
N LYS A 23 -13.22 1.34 -16.34
CA LYS A 23 -13.31 2.00 -17.64
C LYS A 23 -14.32 3.14 -17.56
N HIS A 24 -13.88 4.36 -17.89
CA HIS A 24 -14.78 5.50 -17.96
C HIS A 24 -15.63 5.43 -19.23
N LYS A 25 -16.91 5.10 -19.09
CA LYS A 25 -17.87 5.06 -20.20
C LYS A 25 -18.86 6.22 -20.08
N ARG A 26 -19.18 6.82 -21.22
CA ARG A 26 -20.27 7.81 -21.32
C ARG A 26 -21.60 7.07 -21.14
N LEU A 27 -22.44 7.55 -20.23
CA LEU A 27 -23.75 6.96 -19.96
C LEU A 27 -24.71 7.31 -21.10
N LYS A 28 -25.37 6.31 -21.71
CA LYS A 28 -26.28 6.53 -22.84
C LYS A 28 -27.46 7.43 -22.48
N ALA A 29 -28.01 7.27 -21.27
CA ALA A 29 -29.18 8.01 -20.81
C ALA A 29 -28.90 9.50 -20.47
N LYS A 30 -27.63 9.92 -20.40
CA LYS A 30 -27.28 11.29 -20.01
C LYS A 30 -27.03 12.14 -21.26
N LYS A 31 -27.73 13.28 -21.37
CA LYS A 31 -27.41 14.31 -22.37
C LYS A 31 -26.18 15.08 -21.90
N TYR A 32 -25.13 15.12 -22.71
CA TYR A 32 -23.92 15.90 -22.38
C TYR A 32 -23.80 17.09 -23.32
N LEU A 33 -23.35 18.22 -22.79
CA LEU A 33 -23.14 19.46 -23.54
C LEU A 33 -22.04 19.32 -24.62
N ARG A 34 -21.00 18.52 -24.33
CA ARG A 34 -19.89 18.29 -25.26
C ARG A 34 -20.13 17.05 -26.12
N ARG A 35 -19.68 17.11 -27.37
CA ARG A 35 -19.65 15.96 -28.31
C ARG A 35 -18.84 14.80 -27.72
N ALA A 36 -19.13 13.58 -28.17
CA ALA A 36 -18.32 12.42 -27.81
C ALA A 36 -16.86 12.64 -28.25
N GLY A 37 -15.90 12.34 -27.37
CA GLY A 37 -14.47 12.65 -27.61
C GLY A 37 -14.08 14.11 -27.40
N GLY A 38 -15.02 15.00 -27.05
CA GLY A 38 -14.71 16.40 -26.73
C GLY A 38 -14.02 16.55 -25.37
N GLY A 39 -13.02 17.44 -25.32
CA GLY A 39 -12.24 17.76 -24.12
C GLY A 39 -10.86 17.10 -24.09
N ARG A 40 -10.18 17.18 -22.95
CA ARG A 40 -8.84 16.60 -22.78
C ARG A 40 -8.93 15.08 -22.73
N LYS A 41 -8.12 14.40 -23.54
CA LYS A 41 -8.01 12.93 -23.53
C LYS A 41 -7.60 12.42 -22.15
N SER A 42 -8.16 11.29 -21.75
CA SER A 42 -7.76 10.58 -20.52
C SER A 42 -6.28 10.23 -20.59
N MET A 43 -5.61 10.24 -19.43
CA MET A 43 -4.26 9.69 -19.35
C MET A 43 -4.28 8.17 -19.56
N ASP A 44 -3.18 7.65 -20.07
CA ASP A 44 -2.93 6.21 -20.15
C ASP A 44 -2.96 5.60 -18.74
N PRO A 45 -3.88 4.65 -18.47
CA PRO A 45 -3.98 3.99 -17.18
C PRO A 45 -2.67 3.35 -16.72
N ARG A 46 -1.85 2.84 -17.63
CA ARG A 46 -0.59 2.19 -17.27
C ARG A 46 0.43 3.18 -16.73
N LYS A 47 0.58 4.32 -17.40
CA LYS A 47 1.42 5.43 -16.91
C LYS A 47 0.93 5.96 -15.55
N VAL A 48 -0.38 6.08 -15.38
CA VAL A 48 -0.97 6.48 -14.09
C VAL A 48 -0.62 5.48 -12.99
N PHE A 49 -0.80 4.18 -13.24
CA PHE A 49 -0.46 3.14 -12.27
C PHE A 49 1.04 3.13 -11.94
N GLY A 50 1.91 3.23 -12.95
CA GLY A 50 3.35 3.33 -12.76
C GLY A 50 3.77 4.53 -11.92
N GLY A 51 3.15 5.70 -12.14
CA GLY A 51 3.40 6.89 -11.34
C GLY A 51 2.96 6.71 -9.88
N ILE A 52 1.83 6.05 -9.63
CA ILE A 52 1.36 5.73 -8.28
C ILE A 52 2.35 4.80 -7.57
N ILE A 53 2.77 3.71 -8.23
CA ILE A 53 3.75 2.77 -7.67
C ILE A 53 5.08 3.47 -7.36
N TYR A 54 5.53 4.37 -8.22
CA TYR A 54 6.74 5.16 -7.98
C TYR A 54 6.64 5.99 -6.69
N VAL A 55 5.55 6.73 -6.51
CA VAL A 55 5.31 7.52 -5.29
C VAL A 55 5.26 6.62 -4.06
N LEU A 56 4.53 5.51 -4.11
CA LEU A 56 4.40 4.60 -2.98
C LEU A 56 5.72 3.91 -2.61
N ARG A 57 6.55 3.60 -3.60
CA ARG A 57 7.84 2.92 -3.37
C ARG A 57 8.93 3.86 -2.85
N THR A 58 8.92 5.12 -3.28
CA THR A 58 9.94 6.12 -2.93
C THR A 58 9.54 6.98 -1.73
N GLY A 59 8.24 7.10 -1.44
CA GLY A 59 7.72 8.01 -0.43
C GLY A 59 7.83 9.48 -0.83
N CYS A 60 8.13 9.79 -2.10
CA CYS A 60 8.26 11.17 -2.54
C CYS A 60 6.91 11.91 -2.52
N GLN A 61 6.97 13.23 -2.44
CA GLN A 61 5.76 14.03 -2.55
C GLN A 61 5.17 13.91 -3.97
N TRP A 62 3.85 13.93 -4.12
CA TRP A 62 3.20 13.88 -5.44
C TRP A 62 3.75 14.93 -6.41
N LYS A 63 4.02 16.16 -5.96
CA LYS A 63 4.57 17.22 -6.81
C LYS A 63 6.00 16.95 -7.29
N ALA A 64 6.74 16.07 -6.63
CA ALA A 64 8.10 15.66 -6.97
C ALA A 64 8.13 14.46 -7.95
N LEU A 65 6.98 13.95 -8.38
CA LEU A 65 6.92 12.88 -9.37
C LEU A 65 7.53 13.35 -10.72
N PRO A 66 8.43 12.56 -11.34
CA PRO A 66 9.04 12.92 -12.62
C PRO A 66 8.00 13.10 -13.73
N LYS A 67 7.76 14.36 -14.12
CA LYS A 67 6.71 14.72 -15.08
C LYS A 67 7.01 14.24 -16.49
N GLU A 68 8.29 14.17 -16.86
CA GLU A 68 8.74 13.70 -18.18
C GLU A 68 8.37 12.23 -18.43
N VAL A 69 8.41 11.41 -17.37
CA VAL A 69 8.13 9.98 -17.46
C VAL A 69 6.63 9.68 -17.34
N TYR A 70 5.98 10.25 -16.31
CA TYR A 70 4.62 9.86 -15.94
C TYR A 70 3.54 10.87 -16.36
N GLY A 71 3.93 12.13 -16.62
CA GLY A 71 3.01 13.22 -16.92
C GLY A 71 2.61 14.04 -15.69
N SER A 72 1.44 14.67 -15.74
CA SER A 72 0.98 15.61 -14.71
C SER A 72 0.77 14.92 -13.35
N PRO A 73 1.49 15.32 -12.28
CA PRO A 73 1.33 14.69 -10.98
C PRO A 73 -0.03 14.95 -10.34
N SER A 74 -0.60 16.14 -10.55
CA SER A 74 -1.94 16.48 -10.08
C SER A 74 -3.00 15.57 -10.71
N SER A 75 -2.85 15.23 -11.99
CA SER A 75 -3.74 14.29 -12.67
C SER A 75 -3.60 12.88 -12.09
N ILE A 76 -2.37 12.42 -11.87
CA ILE A 76 -2.10 11.08 -11.31
C ILE A 76 -2.68 10.96 -9.89
N HIS A 77 -2.49 11.98 -9.04
CA HIS A 77 -3.08 12.00 -7.71
C HIS A 77 -4.63 11.97 -7.76
N LYS A 78 -5.25 12.68 -8.73
CA LYS A 78 -6.70 12.60 -8.96
C LYS A 78 -7.14 11.17 -9.32
N TYR A 79 -6.43 10.49 -10.22
CA TYR A 79 -6.71 9.09 -10.54
C TYR A 79 -6.52 8.17 -9.34
N PHE A 80 -5.47 8.37 -8.54
CA PHE A 80 -5.25 7.62 -7.30
C PHE A 80 -6.46 7.71 -6.37
N LEU A 81 -6.98 8.92 -6.14
CA LEU A 81 -8.18 9.12 -5.31
C LEU A 81 -9.42 8.45 -5.92
N GLU A 82 -9.62 8.56 -7.23
CA GLU A 82 -10.74 7.89 -7.91
C GLU A 82 -10.65 6.37 -7.79
N TRP A 83 -9.47 5.79 -8.01
CA TRP A 83 -9.23 4.35 -7.94
C TRP A 83 -9.33 3.83 -6.50
N LYS A 84 -8.86 4.62 -5.52
CA LYS A 84 -9.08 4.36 -4.10
C LYS A 84 -10.56 4.28 -3.78
N ARG A 85 -11.36 5.28 -4.19
CA ARG A 85 -12.82 5.29 -3.99
C ARG A 85 -13.51 4.09 -4.65
N LYS A 86 -13.02 3.69 -5.83
CA LYS A 86 -13.54 2.51 -6.56
C LYS A 86 -12.93 1.17 -6.10
N LYS A 87 -12.21 1.16 -4.97
CA LYS A 87 -11.61 -0.02 -4.32
C LYS A 87 -10.64 -0.82 -5.22
N VAL A 88 -10.00 -0.16 -6.19
CA VAL A 88 -9.05 -0.82 -7.12
C VAL A 88 -7.90 -1.46 -6.34
N PHE A 89 -7.27 -0.72 -5.43
CA PHE A 89 -6.13 -1.20 -4.65
C PHE A 89 -6.51 -2.33 -3.69
N VAL A 90 -7.72 -2.28 -3.11
CA VAL A 90 -8.22 -3.36 -2.24
C VAL A 90 -8.43 -4.63 -3.06
N ARG A 91 -8.99 -4.54 -4.27
CA ARG A 91 -9.12 -5.70 -5.16
C ARG A 91 -7.76 -6.25 -5.58
N LEU A 92 -6.81 -5.37 -5.89
CA LEU A 92 -5.45 -5.77 -6.24
C LEU A 92 -4.75 -6.49 -5.09
N TRP A 93 -4.84 -5.93 -3.88
CA TRP A 93 -4.27 -6.52 -2.68
C TRP A 93 -4.85 -7.90 -2.38
N ARG A 94 -6.18 -8.06 -2.45
CA ARG A 94 -6.84 -9.36 -2.27
C ARG A 94 -6.38 -10.41 -3.29
N LYS A 95 -6.22 -10.02 -4.56
CA LYS A 95 -5.68 -10.92 -5.60
C LYS A 95 -4.23 -11.33 -5.29
N GLY A 96 -3.41 -10.37 -4.88
CA GLY A 96 -2.02 -10.66 -4.49
C GLY A 96 -1.94 -11.57 -3.27
N LEU A 97 -2.82 -11.40 -2.28
CA LEU A 97 -2.91 -12.29 -1.13
C LEU A 97 -3.34 -13.71 -1.52
N ALA A 98 -4.33 -13.86 -2.40
CA ALA A 98 -4.76 -15.17 -2.87
C ALA A 98 -3.63 -15.92 -3.58
N GLU A 99 -2.91 -15.23 -4.49
CA GLU A 99 -1.76 -15.82 -5.18
C GLU A 99 -0.62 -16.16 -4.22
N TYR A 100 -0.36 -15.29 -3.23
CA TYR A 100 0.66 -15.56 -2.23
C TYR A 100 0.29 -16.75 -1.32
N ASP A 101 -0.99 -16.89 -0.97
CA ASP A 101 -1.50 -18.04 -0.22
C ASP A 101 -1.34 -19.35 -1.00
N GLU A 102 -1.61 -19.33 -2.31
CA GLU A 102 -1.43 -20.49 -3.18
C GLU A 102 0.04 -20.93 -3.30
N VAL A 103 0.97 -19.98 -3.33
CA VAL A 103 2.40 -20.27 -3.56
C VAL A 103 3.15 -20.55 -2.25
N GLU A 104 2.93 -19.76 -1.21
CA GLU A 104 3.72 -19.78 0.03
C GLU A 104 2.91 -20.19 1.27
N GLY A 105 1.58 -20.15 1.19
CA GLY A 105 0.68 -20.39 2.32
C GLY A 105 0.63 -19.22 3.30
N ILE A 106 -0.58 -18.72 3.56
CA ILE A 106 -0.87 -17.74 4.61
C ILE A 106 -1.48 -18.47 5.80
N ALA A 107 -0.88 -18.28 6.97
CA ALA A 107 -1.46 -18.78 8.22
C ALA A 107 -2.70 -17.95 8.62
N TRP A 108 -3.82 -18.14 7.95
CA TRP A 108 -5.05 -17.36 8.15
C TRP A 108 -5.57 -17.35 9.59
N ARG A 109 -5.35 -18.44 10.33
CA ARG A 109 -5.74 -18.59 11.74
C ARG A 109 -4.83 -17.83 12.70
N TRP A 110 -3.60 -17.50 12.29
CA TRP A 110 -2.59 -16.86 13.13
C TRP A 110 -2.02 -15.65 12.41
N GLN A 111 -2.64 -14.49 12.64
CA GLN A 111 -2.10 -13.20 12.21
C GLN A 111 -1.40 -12.51 13.38
N SER A 112 -0.12 -12.19 13.20
CA SER A 112 0.57 -11.25 14.07
C SER A 112 0.31 -9.84 13.55
N ILE A 113 -0.36 -9.02 14.34
CA ILE A 113 -0.49 -7.58 14.06
C ILE A 113 0.74 -6.91 14.67
N ASP A 114 1.60 -6.34 13.83
CA ASP A 114 2.56 -5.34 14.30
C ASP A 114 1.94 -3.95 14.19
N GLY A 115 2.36 -3.06 15.08
CA GLY A 115 1.93 -1.68 15.10
C GLY A 115 3.08 -0.84 15.59
N SER A 116 3.34 0.28 14.92
CA SER A 116 4.27 1.28 15.42
C SER A 116 3.49 2.34 16.18
N MET A 117 3.66 2.39 17.50
CA MET A 117 3.16 3.49 18.33
C MET A 117 4.11 4.67 18.17
N VAL A 118 3.75 5.62 17.31
CA VAL A 118 4.44 6.91 17.24
C VAL A 118 3.80 7.87 18.23
N LYS A 119 4.62 8.58 19.02
CA LYS A 119 4.14 9.67 19.89
C LYS A 119 3.37 10.67 19.02
N ALA A 120 2.22 11.14 19.47
CA ALA A 120 1.56 12.27 18.84
C ALA A 120 2.32 13.55 19.24
N PRO A 121 3.16 14.13 18.37
CA PRO A 121 4.10 15.18 18.79
C PRO A 121 3.40 16.48 19.22
N LEU A 122 2.13 16.66 18.84
CA LEU A 122 1.34 17.86 19.12
C LEU A 122 0.27 17.65 20.21
N ALA A 123 0.23 16.50 20.88
CA ALA A 123 -0.79 16.18 21.89
C ALA A 123 -0.34 16.39 23.34
N LEU A 124 0.80 17.05 23.57
CA LEU A 124 1.44 17.18 24.90
C LEU A 124 0.54 17.84 25.95
N GLU A 125 -0.25 18.84 25.57
CA GLU A 125 -1.09 19.60 26.50
C GLU A 125 -2.33 18.82 26.98
N THR A 126 -2.81 17.87 26.18
CA THR A 126 -4.09 17.17 26.44
C THR A 126 -3.91 15.79 27.07
N VAL A 127 -2.78 15.12 26.83
CA VAL A 127 -2.57 13.72 27.27
C VAL A 127 -1.71 13.58 28.52
N GLY A 128 -1.13 14.69 29.01
CA GLY A 128 -0.20 14.68 30.13
C GLY A 128 1.08 13.85 29.85
N PRO A 129 1.99 13.75 30.83
CA PRO A 129 3.17 12.89 30.72
C PRO A 129 2.75 11.43 30.52
N ASN A 130 3.32 10.76 29.52
CA ASN A 130 3.07 9.34 29.26
C ASN A 130 3.37 8.51 30.53
N PRO A 131 2.46 7.63 30.99
CA PRO A 131 2.69 6.80 32.19
C PRO A 131 3.96 5.94 32.14
N THR A 132 4.43 5.60 30.93
CA THR A 132 5.67 4.84 30.70
C THR A 132 6.94 5.70 30.77
N ASP A 133 6.84 7.03 30.78
CA ASP A 133 7.94 7.97 31.04
C ASP A 133 8.14 8.20 32.56
N ARG A 134 7.64 7.27 33.41
CA ARG A 134 7.96 7.20 34.85
C ARG A 134 9.49 7.30 35.01
N GLY A 135 9.94 8.47 35.48
CA GLY A 135 11.31 8.88 35.74
C GLY A 135 12.40 7.92 35.25
N LYS A 136 13.07 8.25 34.14
CA LYS A 136 14.37 7.66 33.82
C LYS A 136 15.34 7.99 34.96
N LYS A 137 15.39 7.11 35.97
CA LYS A 137 16.54 6.98 36.85
C LYS A 137 17.67 6.46 35.98
N TRP A 138 18.74 7.24 35.88
CA TRP A 138 19.92 6.90 35.08
C TRP A 138 20.67 5.65 35.59
N ASP A 139 20.31 5.16 36.78
CA ASP A 139 20.74 3.87 37.30
C ASP A 139 19.71 2.77 37.00
N GLN A 140 19.97 1.99 35.97
CA GLN A 140 19.25 0.74 35.73
C GLN A 140 19.89 -0.39 36.54
N ALA A 141 19.12 -1.07 37.38
CA ALA A 141 19.52 -2.37 37.91
C ALA A 141 19.71 -3.35 36.74
N LYS A 142 20.77 -4.16 36.78
CA LYS A 142 20.97 -5.25 35.81
C LYS A 142 19.70 -6.13 35.80
N PRO A 143 19.06 -6.38 34.66
CA PRO A 143 17.88 -7.23 34.61
C PRO A 143 18.26 -8.63 35.10
N PHE A 144 17.58 -9.09 36.15
CA PHE A 144 17.72 -10.45 36.65
C PHE A 144 17.08 -11.40 35.64
N GLY A 145 17.91 -12.23 35.01
CA GLY A 145 17.47 -13.30 34.12
C GLY A 145 16.84 -12.80 32.82
N ARG A 146 17.61 -12.83 31.72
CA ARG A 146 16.96 -13.03 30.43
C ARG A 146 16.19 -14.35 30.55
N ARG A 147 14.86 -14.32 30.48
CA ARG A 147 14.12 -15.57 30.26
C ARG A 147 14.71 -16.23 29.03
N GLU A 148 15.01 -17.52 29.12
CA GLU A 148 15.31 -18.30 27.93
C GLU A 148 14.19 -18.11 26.91
N TRP A 149 14.60 -17.90 25.66
CA TRP A 149 13.70 -17.78 24.53
C TRP A 149 12.90 -19.07 24.41
N ASN A 150 11.66 -19.04 24.87
CA ASN A 150 10.75 -20.19 24.85
C ASN A 150 9.52 -19.82 24.01
N PRO A 151 9.60 -19.97 22.67
CA PRO A 151 8.47 -19.66 21.81
C PRO A 151 7.34 -20.64 22.13
N ALA A 152 6.13 -20.13 22.36
CA ALA A 152 4.95 -20.94 22.66
C ALA A 152 4.57 -21.93 21.52
N VAL A 153 5.24 -21.85 20.38
CA VAL A 153 5.04 -22.71 19.22
C VAL A 153 6.40 -23.21 18.74
N ILE A 154 6.65 -24.52 18.95
CA ILE A 154 7.93 -25.18 18.63
C ILE A 154 8.13 -25.33 17.11
N SER A 155 7.07 -25.35 16.31
CA SER A 155 7.18 -25.47 14.85
C SER A 155 6.11 -24.68 14.10
N ARG A 156 6.54 -23.96 13.05
CA ARG A 156 5.66 -23.38 12.04
C ARG A 156 5.48 -24.41 10.91
N ARG A 157 4.70 -25.47 11.11
CA ARG A 157 4.36 -26.36 10.00
C ARG A 157 3.40 -25.61 9.06
N ARG A 158 3.91 -25.28 7.87
CA ARG A 158 3.19 -24.59 6.78
C ARG A 158 2.56 -25.54 5.76
N SER A 159 2.72 -26.84 5.92
CA SER A 159 2.20 -27.83 4.97
C SER A 159 0.81 -28.32 5.39
N PRO A 160 -0.12 -28.55 4.45
CA PRO A 160 -1.38 -29.23 4.74
C PRO A 160 -1.09 -30.67 5.16
N GLU A 161 -1.85 -31.19 6.13
CA GLU A 161 -1.88 -32.63 6.40
C GLU A 161 -2.57 -33.33 5.22
N THR A 162 -1.87 -34.31 4.66
CA THR A 162 -2.28 -35.17 3.53
C THR A 162 -3.59 -35.88 3.78
#